data_AF-A0A6M3K365-F1
#
_entry.id   AF-A0A6M3K365-F1
#
_cell.length_a   1.000
_cell.length_b   1.000
_cell.length_c   1.000
_cell.angle_alpha   90.00
_cell.angle_beta   90.00
_cell.angle_gamma   90.00
#
_symmetry.space_group_name_H-M   'P 1'
#
loop_
_entity.id
_entity.type
_entity.pdbx_description
1 polymer ?
#
loop_
_entity_poly.entity_id
_entity_poly.type
_entity_poly.pdbx_seq_one_letter_code
_entity_poly.pdbx_strand_id
1 'polypeptide(L)'
;MVDSNYVRYKDHFKKKSPSRGEHLEKFQWKKGQTGNPEGRPTGSISITETLKKFLRRNPQALEDIVIALIEEGRLGNMTATKEMLERIDGKVAERHTIEGELPIKLLFIPAQEVIDASETTQIGTEDVLELSQGEN
;
A
#
# COMPACT_ATOMS: atom_id res chain seq x y z
N MET A 1 -50.10 -30.73 -16.29
CA MET A 1 -50.22 -30.16 -14.93
C MET A 1 -48.89 -30.43 -14.25
N VAL A 2 -48.12 -29.39 -13.91
CA VAL A 2 -46.79 -29.55 -13.30
C VAL A 2 -46.97 -29.62 -11.79
N ASP A 3 -46.48 -30.70 -11.17
CA ASP A 3 -46.64 -30.97 -9.75
C ASP A 3 -46.15 -29.79 -8.89
N SER A 4 -47.06 -29.26 -8.07
CA SER A 4 -46.86 -28.16 -7.12
C SER A 4 -45.67 -28.39 -6.16
N ASN A 5 -45.35 -29.66 -5.89
CA ASN A 5 -44.20 -30.04 -5.06
C ASN A 5 -42.83 -29.88 -5.75
N TYR A 6 -42.77 -29.89 -7.08
CA TYR A 6 -41.52 -29.74 -7.84
C TYR A 6 -41.02 -28.28 -7.86
N VAL A 7 -41.95 -27.32 -7.80
CA VAL A 7 -41.63 -25.88 -7.74
C VAL A 7 -41.04 -25.52 -6.38
N ARG A 8 -41.58 -26.10 -5.30
CA ARG A 8 -41.15 -25.81 -3.92
C ARG A 8 -39.71 -26.22 -3.64
N TYR A 9 -39.26 -27.35 -4.20
CA TYR A 9 -37.89 -27.85 -3.97
C TYR A 9 -36.80 -26.98 -4.63
N LYS A 10 -37.10 -26.32 -5.76
CA LYS A 10 -36.13 -25.47 -6.46
C LYS A 10 -35.90 -24.12 -5.79
N ASP A 11 -36.87 -23.62 -5.01
CA ASP A 11 -36.76 -22.31 -4.38
C ASP A 11 -36.05 -22.33 -3.02
N HIS A 12 -35.94 -23.49 -2.36
CA HIS A 12 -35.20 -23.64 -1.11
C HIS A 12 -33.67 -23.52 -1.27
N PHE A 13 -33.13 -23.87 -2.44
CA PHE A 13 -31.68 -23.79 -2.73
C PHE A 13 -31.21 -22.43 -3.28
N LYS A 14 -32.13 -21.48 -3.51
CA LYS A 14 -31.79 -20.15 -4.05
C LYS A 14 -31.28 -19.15 -3.02
N LYS A 15 -31.49 -19.41 -1.72
CA LYS A 15 -31.04 -18.48 -0.66
C LYS A 15 -29.73 -18.99 -0.06
N LYS A 16 -28.63 -18.55 -0.65
CA LYS A 16 -27.28 -18.69 -0.08
C LYS A 16 -27.32 -18.06 1.33
N SER A 17 -27.02 -18.83 2.37
CA SER A 17 -26.93 -18.28 3.73
C SER A 17 -25.90 -17.16 3.73
N PRO A 18 -26.15 -16.03 4.41
CA PRO A 18 -25.23 -14.91 4.39
C PRO A 18 -23.86 -15.37 4.85
N SER A 19 -22.83 -14.96 4.12
CA SER A 19 -21.45 -15.29 4.45
C SER A 19 -21.12 -14.69 5.82
N ARG A 20 -20.32 -15.39 6.64
CA ARG A 20 -19.92 -14.90 7.97
C ARG A 20 -19.33 -13.48 7.94
N GLY A 21 -18.80 -13.02 6.80
CA GLY A 21 -18.22 -11.67 6.65
C GLY A 21 -19.12 -10.61 6.00
N GLU A 22 -20.32 -10.96 5.53
CA GLU A 22 -21.17 -10.06 4.72
C GLU A 22 -21.69 -8.86 5.54
N HIS A 23 -21.92 -9.07 6.85
CA HIS A 23 -22.29 -8.00 7.77
C HIS A 23 -21.15 -7.00 8.06
N LEU A 24 -19.90 -7.36 7.76
CA LEU A 24 -18.72 -6.54 8.02
C LEU A 24 -18.36 -5.64 6.84
N GLU A 25 -18.92 -5.86 5.65
CA GLU A 25 -18.61 -5.07 4.44
C GLU A 25 -18.80 -3.56 4.66
N LYS A 26 -19.79 -3.16 5.46
CA LYS A 26 -20.07 -1.76 5.78
C LYS A 26 -19.02 -1.10 6.67
N PHE A 27 -18.23 -1.89 7.39
CA PHE A 27 -17.22 -1.42 8.35
C PHE A 27 -15.79 -1.60 7.83
N GLN A 28 -15.62 -2.16 6.63
CA GLN A 28 -14.31 -2.27 6.01
C GLN A 28 -13.82 -0.89 5.58
N TRP A 29 -12.57 -0.59 5.90
CA TRP A 29 -11.91 0.61 5.39
C TRP A 29 -11.75 0.49 3.87
N LYS A 30 -11.98 1.59 3.16
CA LYS A 30 -11.73 1.64 1.71
C LYS A 30 -10.23 1.44 1.45
N LYS A 31 -9.87 0.83 0.32
CA LYS A 31 -8.46 0.72 -0.08
C LYS A 31 -7.84 2.12 -0.15
N GLY A 32 -6.73 2.33 0.56
CA GLY A 32 -6.07 3.63 0.70
C GLY A 32 -6.61 4.51 1.85
N GLN A 33 -7.64 4.08 2.57
CA GLN A 33 -8.12 4.76 3.76
C GLN A 33 -7.44 4.19 5.00
N THR A 34 -6.74 5.05 5.76
CA THR A 34 -6.22 4.68 7.07
C THR A 34 -7.38 4.43 8.03
N GLY A 35 -7.33 3.33 8.78
CA GLY A 35 -8.31 3.04 9.83
C GLY A 35 -8.19 3.93 11.05
N ASN A 36 -7.11 4.73 11.13
CA ASN A 36 -6.88 5.71 12.17
C ASN A 36 -6.43 7.05 11.55
N PRO A 37 -7.36 7.87 11.04
CA PRO A 37 -7.03 9.14 10.39
C PRO A 37 -6.50 10.22 11.35
N GLU A 38 -6.94 10.21 12.61
CA GLU A 38 -6.48 11.17 13.63
C GLU A 38 -5.16 10.74 14.29
N GLY A 39 -4.65 9.56 13.94
CA GLY A 39 -3.43 9.00 14.51
C GLY A 39 -3.57 8.71 16.00
N ARG A 40 -2.46 8.78 16.73
CA ARG A 40 -2.51 8.60 18.18
C ARG A 40 -3.10 9.88 18.81
N PRO A 41 -4.10 9.80 19.71
CA PRO A 41 -4.70 10.98 20.32
C PRO A 41 -3.65 11.94 20.87
N THR A 42 -3.79 13.22 20.54
CA THR A 42 -2.91 14.28 21.01
C THR A 42 -2.97 14.35 22.55
N GLY A 43 -1.81 14.33 23.21
CA GLY A 43 -1.73 14.26 24.68
C GLY A 43 -1.75 12.85 25.28
N SER A 44 -1.83 11.79 24.46
CA SER A 44 -1.64 10.42 24.94
C SER A 44 -0.22 10.24 25.53
N ILE A 45 -0.13 9.55 26.68
CA ILE A 45 1.13 9.36 27.38
C ILE A 45 2.04 8.47 26.53
N SER A 46 3.13 9.06 26.04
CA SER A 46 4.18 8.37 25.29
C SER A 46 5.44 8.28 26.13
N ILE A 47 5.91 7.07 26.43
CA ILE A 47 7.14 6.83 27.18
C ILE A 47 8.31 7.58 26.54
N THR A 48 8.42 7.50 25.22
CA THR A 48 9.47 8.18 24.45
C THR A 48 9.41 9.70 24.61
N GLU A 49 8.21 10.28 24.62
CA GLU A 49 8.05 11.73 24.77
C GLU A 49 8.38 12.19 26.20
N THR A 50 7.89 11.46 27.20
CA THR A 50 8.18 11.71 28.61
C THR A 50 9.68 11.60 28.89
N LEU A 51 10.33 10.56 28.37
CA LEU A 51 11.78 10.36 28.50
C LEU A 51 12.56 11.49 27.84
N LYS A 52 12.19 11.90 26.61
CA LYS A 52 12.81 13.06 25.94
C LYS A 52 12.66 14.33 26.77
N LYS A 53 11.48 14.59 27.35
CA LYS A 53 11.24 15.76 28.21
C LYS A 53 12.09 15.71 29.47
N PHE A 54 12.22 14.53 30.09
CA PHE A 54 13.04 14.32 31.27
C PHE A 54 14.53 14.55 30.99
N LEU A 55 15.07 13.94 29.94
CA LEU A 55 16.50 14.05 29.58
C LEU A 55 16.88 15.46 29.13
N ARG A 56 15.96 16.21 28.49
CA ARG A 56 16.20 17.63 28.17
C ARG A 56 16.31 18.51 29.42
N ARG A 57 15.60 18.17 30.49
CA ARG A 57 15.64 18.92 31.76
C ARG A 57 16.83 18.52 32.63
N ASN A 58 17.29 17.28 32.49
CA ASN A 58 18.38 16.71 33.26
C ASN A 58 19.49 16.22 32.32
N PRO A 59 20.33 17.12 31.78
CA PRO A 59 21.40 16.75 30.86
C PRO A 59 22.43 15.79 31.49
N GLN A 60 22.69 15.92 32.80
CA GLN A 60 23.60 14.99 33.49
C GLN A 60 23.13 13.54 33.42
N ALA A 61 21.83 13.30 33.58
CA ALA A 61 21.28 11.95 33.49
C ALA A 61 21.42 11.35 32.08
N LEU A 62 21.46 12.19 31.04
CA LEU A 62 21.76 11.73 29.68
C LEU A 62 23.22 11.30 29.56
N GLU A 63 24.15 12.09 30.10
CA GLU A 63 25.58 11.74 30.11
C GLU A 63 25.83 10.43 30.86
N ASP A 64 25.21 10.25 32.02
CA ASP A 64 25.34 9.03 32.82
C ASP A 64 24.86 7.79 32.04
N ILE A 65 23.76 7.91 31.29
CA ILE A 65 23.25 6.84 30.42
C ILE A 65 24.25 6.52 29.29
N VAL A 66 24.86 7.55 28.70
CA VAL A 66 25.85 7.36 27.63
C VAL A 66 27.11 6.68 28.18
N ILE A 67 27.59 7.09 29.35
CA ILE A 67 28.74 6.45 30.02
C ILE A 67 28.42 4.99 30.31
N ALA A 68 27.27 4.70 30.91
CA ALA A 68 26.85 3.32 31.19
C ALA A 68 26.77 2.48 29.91
N LEU A 69 26.27 3.04 28.80
CA LEU A 69 26.21 2.35 27.51
C LEU A 69 27.60 2.01 26.96
N ILE A 70 28.56 2.92 27.10
CA ILE A 70 29.96 2.72 26.68
C ILE A 70 30.62 1.64 27.54
N GLU A 71 30.40 1.68 28.86
CA GLU A 71 30.92 0.68 29.80
C GLU A 71 30.38 -0.71 29.49
N GLU A 72 29.07 -0.84 29.26
CA GLU A 72 28.44 -2.10 28.84
C GLU A 72 29.02 -2.64 27.54
N GLY A 73 29.21 -1.78 26.53
CA GLY A 73 29.86 -2.16 25.29
C GLY A 73 31.30 -2.63 25.50
N ARG A 74 32.05 -1.95 26.37
CA ARG A 74 33.42 -2.34 26.75
C ARG A 74 33.48 -3.68 27.48
N LEU A 75 32.47 -4.01 28.28
CA LEU A 75 32.33 -5.30 28.95
C LEU A 75 31.96 -6.44 27.98
N GLY A 76 31.69 -6.14 26.71
CA GLY A 76 31.37 -7.12 25.68
C GLY A 76 29.88 -7.33 25.47
N ASN A 77 29.02 -6.43 25.97
CA ASN A 77 27.59 -6.47 25.66
C ASN A 77 27.37 -6.09 24.19
N MET A 78 27.16 -7.09 23.34
CA MET A 78 27.05 -6.91 21.89
C MET A 78 25.86 -6.04 21.48
N THR A 79 24.80 -6.01 22.29
CA THR A 79 23.63 -5.15 22.06
C THR A 79 24.00 -3.68 22.25
N ALA A 80 24.72 -3.35 23.32
CA ALA A 80 25.21 -1.99 23.56
C ALA A 80 26.17 -1.55 22.44
N THR A 81 27.09 -2.42 22.04
CA THR A 81 28.02 -2.17 20.93
C THR A 81 27.29 -1.89 19.62
N LYS A 82 26.30 -2.73 19.26
CA LYS A 82 25.47 -2.53 18.08
C LYS A 82 24.75 -1.19 18.11
N GLU A 83 24.11 -0.87 19.24
CA GLU A 83 23.39 0.39 19.44
C GLU A 83 24.31 1.61 19.38
N MET A 84 25.57 1.51 19.79
CA MET A 84 26.57 2.57 19.59
C MET A 84 26.93 2.73 18.11
N LEU A 85 27.22 1.64 17.41
CA LEU A 85 27.56 1.66 15.99
C LEU A 85 26.41 2.23 15.14
N GLU A 86 25.16 1.81 15.39
CA GLU A 86 23.99 2.34 14.67
C GLU A 86 23.77 3.85 14.91
N ARG A 87 24.23 4.40 16.04
CA ARG A 87 24.17 5.85 16.31
C ARG A 87 25.29 6.63 15.64
N ILE A 88 26.47 6.03 15.44
CA ILE A 88 27.64 6.66 14.83
C ILE A 88 27.54 6.58 13.30
N ASP A 89 27.38 5.37 12.77
CA ASP A 89 27.41 5.09 11.33
C ASP A 89 26.01 5.14 10.68
N GLY A 90 24.97 5.19 11.51
CA GLY A 90 23.58 5.08 11.08
C GLY A 90 23.10 3.63 10.98
N LYS A 91 21.78 3.47 10.95
CA LYS A 91 21.16 2.16 10.78
C LYS A 91 21.24 1.70 9.33
N VAL A 92 21.61 0.45 9.11
CA VAL A 92 21.60 -0.16 7.78
C VAL A 92 20.18 -0.12 7.21
N ALA A 93 20.04 0.35 5.97
CA ALA A 93 18.76 0.38 5.27
C ALA A 93 18.25 -1.05 5.05
N GLU A 94 17.14 -1.39 5.70
CA GLU A 94 16.49 -2.68 5.54
C GLU A 94 15.73 -2.71 4.20
N ARG A 95 16.08 -3.66 3.32
CA ARG A 95 15.33 -3.91 2.08
C ARG A 95 14.32 -5.01 2.36
N HIS A 96 13.04 -4.65 2.40
CA HIS A 96 11.96 -5.63 2.40
C HIS A 96 11.56 -5.93 0.96
N THR A 97 11.69 -7.20 0.56
CA THR A 97 11.12 -7.68 -0.71
C THR A 97 9.61 -7.80 -0.53
N ILE A 98 8.85 -6.90 -1.16
CA ILE A 98 7.39 -6.98 -1.17
C ILE A 98 7.00 -7.82 -2.37
N GLU A 99 6.57 -9.06 -2.11
CA GLU A 99 6.03 -9.96 -3.13
C GLU A 99 4.50 -9.86 -3.13
N GLY A 100 3.92 -9.71 -4.31
CA GLY A 100 2.47 -9.62 -4.48
C GLY A 100 2.07 -9.97 -5.91
N GLU A 101 0.99 -10.73 -6.05
CA GLU A 101 0.39 -11.03 -7.34
C GLU A 101 -0.44 -9.82 -7.79
N LEU A 102 0.01 -9.12 -8.83
CA LEU A 102 -0.81 -8.11 -9.50
C LEU A 102 -1.73 -8.82 -10.51
N PRO A 103 -3.06 -8.80 -10.34
CA PRO A 103 -3.97 -9.35 -11.34
C PRO A 103 -3.89 -8.48 -12.60
N ILE A 104 -3.23 -9.00 -13.64
CA ILE A 104 -3.21 -8.38 -14.96
C ILE A 104 -4.58 -8.65 -15.61
N LYS A 105 -5.40 -7.61 -15.77
CA LYS A 105 -6.67 -7.71 -16.49
C LYS A 105 -6.38 -7.66 -17.99
N LEU A 106 -6.41 -8.81 -18.65
CA LEU A 106 -6.39 -8.90 -20.11
C LEU A 106 -7.76 -8.51 -20.66
N LEU A 107 -7.81 -7.42 -21.43
CA LEU A 107 -8.98 -7.06 -22.22
C LEU A 107 -8.77 -7.64 -23.63
N PHE A 108 -9.49 -8.71 -23.94
CA PHE A 108 -9.60 -9.20 -25.32
C PHE A 108 -10.64 -8.34 -26.04
N ILE A 109 -10.17 -7.50 -26.97
CA ILE A 109 -11.04 -6.80 -27.91
C ILE A 109 -11.26 -7.74 -29.10
N PRO A 110 -12.50 -8.17 -29.38
CA PRO A 110 -12.79 -8.99 -30.56
C PRO A 110 -12.56 -8.16 -31.83
N ALA A 111 -11.94 -8.77 -32.85
CA ALA A 111 -11.52 -8.11 -34.09
C ALA A 111 -12.65 -7.43 -34.88
N GLN A 112 -13.92 -7.72 -34.57
CA GLN A 112 -15.07 -7.13 -35.26
C GLN A 112 -15.31 -5.65 -34.93
N GLU A 113 -14.92 -5.16 -33.75
CA GLU A 113 -15.10 -3.74 -33.38
C GLU A 113 -13.99 -2.81 -33.93
N VAL A 114 -12.85 -3.37 -34.35
CA VAL A 114 -11.76 -2.58 -34.96
C VAL A 114 -12.12 -2.13 -36.37
N ILE A 115 -13.06 -2.83 -37.02
CA ILE A 115 -13.48 -2.54 -38.39
C ILE A 115 -14.36 -1.28 -38.42
N ASP A 116 -15.16 -1.02 -37.39
CA ASP A 116 -16.05 0.14 -37.30
C ASP A 116 -15.33 1.45 -36.92
N ALA A 117 -14.12 1.38 -36.36
CA ALA A 117 -13.29 2.57 -36.09
C ALA A 117 -12.46 3.03 -37.31
N SER A 118 -12.56 2.31 -38.44
CA SER A 118 -11.85 2.62 -39.68
C SER A 118 -12.73 3.34 -40.72
N GLU A 119 -13.69 4.17 -40.26
CA GLU A 119 -14.26 5.21 -41.10
C GLU A 119 -13.18 6.27 -41.42
N THR A 120 -12.38 5.95 -42.43
CA THR A 120 -12.04 6.82 -43.56
C THR A 120 -11.78 8.29 -43.19
N THR A 121 -10.59 8.60 -42.67
CA THR A 121 -9.95 9.86 -43.06
C THR A 121 -9.23 9.60 -44.38
N GLN A 122 -9.93 9.84 -45.49
CA GLN A 122 -9.29 10.01 -46.79
C GLN A 122 -8.42 11.27 -46.69
N ILE A 123 -7.13 11.09 -46.44
CA ILE A 123 -6.15 12.13 -46.74
C ILE A 123 -6.12 12.19 -48.26
N GLY A 124 -6.66 13.27 -48.81
CA GLY A 124 -6.67 13.51 -50.25
C GLY A 124 -5.24 13.49 -50.79
N THR A 125 -5.04 12.84 -51.93
CA THR A 125 -3.77 12.74 -52.64
C THR A 125 -3.23 14.08 -53.16
N GLU A 126 -3.88 15.21 -52.85
CA GLU A 126 -3.39 16.55 -53.21
C GLU A 126 -2.38 17.11 -52.18
N ASP A 127 -2.38 16.63 -50.93
CA ASP A 127 -1.51 17.16 -49.86
C ASP A 127 -0.06 16.61 -49.89
N VAL A 128 0.23 15.65 -50.77
CA VAL A 128 1.57 15.02 -50.85
C VAL A 128 2.50 15.76 -51.82
N LEU A 129 1.99 16.56 -52.75
CA LEU A 129 2.82 17.24 -53.75
C LEU A 129 3.44 18.56 -53.28
N GLU A 130 2.81 19.28 -52.34
CA GLU A 130 3.31 20.60 -51.88
C GLU A 130 4.56 20.52 -50.97
N LEU A 131 4.92 19.35 -50.46
CA LEU A 131 6.12 19.18 -49.62
C LEU A 131 7.39 18.83 -50.42
N SER A 132 7.29 18.68 -51.74
CA SER A 132 8.44 18.26 -52.59
C SER A 132 9.10 19.39 -53.38
N GLN A 133 8.57 20.63 -53.33
CA GLN A 133 9.15 21.78 -54.03
C GLN A 133 9.40 22.93 -53.06
N GLY A 134 10.46 22.80 -52.26
CA GLY A 134 10.81 23.82 -51.28
C GLY A 134 12.22 23.73 -50.72
N GLU A 135 13.18 23.15 -51.43
CA GLU A 135 14.61 23.36 -51.12
C GLU A 135 15.42 23.45 -52.44
N ASN A 136 15.75 24.69 -52.82
CA ASN A 136 16.96 25.07 -53.54
C ASN A 136 17.21 26.56 -53.31
#